data_AF-A0A4Q2X1T7-F1
#
_entry.id   AF-A0A4Q2X1T7-F1
#
_cell.length_a   1.000
_cell.length_b   1.000
_cell.length_c   1.000
_cell.angle_alpha   90.00
_cell.angle_beta   90.00
_cell.angle_gamma   90.00
#
_symmetry.space_group_name_H-M   'P 1'
#
loop_
_entity.id
_entity.type
_entity.pdbx_description
1 polymer ?
#
loop_
_entity_poly.entity_id
_entity_poly.type
_entity_poly.pdbx_seq_one_letter_code
_entity_poly.pdbx_strand_id
1 'polypeptide(L)'
;MRTIRPLCPALLLASVSISSAALEADFVTTRGTVTVTLEYTKAPKAVASLITLSEGTRSWFESADGSVRREPFFETLPFDRVVNSSTEKLVEMGAPDPGYQFQDEFGASLTHEPY
;
A
#
# COMPACT_ATOMS: atom_id res chain seq x y z
N MET A 1 -23.63 -54.21 -39.08
CA MET A 1 -23.62 -53.82 -37.65
C MET A 1 -22.54 -52.77 -37.47
N ARG A 2 -22.90 -51.56 -36.98
CA ARG A 2 -22.04 -50.35 -37.00
C ARG A 2 -21.08 -50.35 -35.81
N THR A 3 -19.78 -50.18 -36.09
CA THR A 3 -18.71 -50.05 -35.08
C THR A 3 -18.69 -48.64 -34.51
N ILE A 4 -18.89 -48.50 -33.19
CA ILE A 4 -18.80 -47.22 -32.46
C ILE A 4 -17.36 -47.06 -31.95
N ARG A 5 -16.65 -46.01 -32.40
CA ARG A 5 -15.36 -45.59 -31.83
C ARG A 5 -15.64 -44.70 -30.60
N PRO A 6 -15.03 -44.92 -29.44
CA PRO A 6 -15.15 -44.00 -28.32
C PRO A 6 -14.34 -42.73 -28.60
N LEU A 7 -15.02 -41.59 -28.62
CA LEU A 7 -14.41 -40.27 -28.66
C LEU A 7 -13.78 -40.01 -27.29
N CYS A 8 -12.45 -40.05 -27.21
CA CYS A 8 -11.70 -39.66 -26.02
C CYS A 8 -11.94 -38.15 -25.79
N PRO A 9 -12.54 -37.73 -24.66
CA PRO A 9 -12.64 -36.31 -24.36
C PRO A 9 -11.24 -35.84 -23.95
N ALA A 10 -10.55 -35.18 -24.88
CA ALA A 10 -9.31 -34.48 -24.58
C ALA A 10 -9.63 -33.38 -23.57
N LEU A 11 -9.39 -33.66 -22.29
CA LEU A 11 -9.50 -32.70 -21.20
C LEU A 11 -8.41 -31.64 -21.41
N LEU A 12 -8.78 -30.54 -22.05
CA LEU A 12 -7.93 -29.38 -22.25
C LEU A 12 -7.66 -28.74 -20.88
N LEU A 13 -6.54 -29.10 -20.24
CA LEU A 13 -6.01 -28.41 -19.07
C LEU A 13 -5.58 -27.01 -19.51
N ALA A 14 -6.50 -26.05 -19.49
CA ALA A 14 -6.14 -24.64 -19.56
C ALA A 14 -5.32 -24.32 -18.31
N SER A 15 -4.03 -24.03 -18.49
CA SER A 15 -3.17 -23.51 -17.43
C SER A 15 -3.67 -22.12 -17.07
N VAL A 16 -4.50 -22.02 -16.02
CA VAL A 16 -4.81 -20.74 -15.39
C VAL A 16 -3.53 -20.25 -14.74
N SER A 17 -2.91 -19.23 -15.33
CA SER A 17 -1.87 -18.47 -14.66
C SER A 17 -2.52 -17.69 -13.52
N ILE A 18 -2.23 -18.11 -12.28
CA ILE A 18 -2.63 -17.35 -11.10
C ILE A 18 -1.78 -16.08 -11.10
N SER A 19 -2.37 -14.95 -11.49
CA SER A 19 -1.77 -13.64 -11.25
C SER A 19 -1.73 -13.41 -9.74
N SER A 20 -0.52 -13.27 -9.19
CA SER A 20 -0.32 -12.87 -7.79
C SER A 20 -1.06 -11.55 -7.55
N ALA A 21 -2.05 -11.55 -6.65
CA ALA A 21 -2.75 -10.33 -6.25
C ALA A 21 -1.79 -9.45 -5.43
N ALA A 22 -1.55 -8.22 -5.90
CA ALA A 22 -0.79 -7.21 -5.16
C ALA A 22 -1.72 -6.47 -4.20
N LEU A 23 -1.21 -6.09 -3.02
CA LEU A 23 -1.91 -5.16 -2.14
C LEU A 23 -1.51 -3.75 -2.56
N GLU A 24 -2.48 -2.94 -2.97
CA GLU A 24 -2.24 -1.61 -3.52
C GLU A 24 -3.01 -0.53 -2.74
N ALA A 25 -2.50 0.69 -2.78
CA ALA A 25 -3.15 1.87 -2.23
C ALA A 25 -3.13 3.01 -3.24
N ASP A 26 -4.28 3.69 -3.36
CA ASP A 26 -4.45 4.88 -4.19
C ASP A 26 -4.37 6.14 -3.34
N PHE A 27 -3.37 6.98 -3.62
CA PHE A 27 -3.25 8.31 -3.07
C PHE A 27 -3.93 9.30 -4.01
N VAL A 28 -5.16 9.68 -3.68
CA VAL A 28 -5.93 10.66 -4.44
C VAL A 28 -5.54 12.07 -3.99
N THR A 29 -4.89 12.83 -4.87
CA THR A 29 -4.42 14.18 -4.58
C THR A 29 -5.03 15.21 -5.54
N THR A 30 -4.87 16.49 -5.22
CA THR A 30 -5.28 17.59 -6.12
C THR A 30 -4.47 17.65 -7.44
N ARG A 31 -3.43 16.83 -7.58
CA ARG A 31 -2.57 16.74 -8.78
C ARG A 31 -2.78 15.44 -9.55
N GLY A 32 -3.65 14.55 -9.09
CA GLY A 32 -3.91 13.24 -9.67
C GLY A 32 -3.83 12.11 -8.66
N THR A 33 -4.04 10.89 -9.14
CA THR A 33 -3.97 9.66 -8.34
C THR A 33 -2.62 8.99 -8.51
N VAL A 34 -2.02 8.56 -7.42
CA VAL A 34 -0.80 7.74 -7.41
C VAL A 34 -1.14 6.39 -6.79
N THR A 35 -0.96 5.32 -7.56
CA THR A 35 -1.13 3.94 -7.07
C THR A 35 0.23 3.40 -6.63
N VAL A 36 0.31 2.84 -5.43
CA VAL A 36 1.51 2.19 -4.92
C VAL A 36 1.22 0.75 -4.51
N THR A 37 2.20 -0.13 -4.69
CA THR A 37 2.15 -1.49 -4.16
C THR A 37 2.77 -1.53 -2.76
N LEU A 38 2.08 -2.22 -1.83
CA LEU A 38 2.47 -2.32 -0.43
C LEU A 38 3.17 -3.66 -0.14
N GLU A 39 4.36 -3.58 0.44
CA GLU A 39 5.21 -4.74 0.80
C GLU A 39 4.82 -5.35 2.16
N TYR A 40 3.55 -5.78 2.30
CA TYR A 40 2.99 -6.27 3.56
C TYR A 40 3.68 -7.51 4.15
N THR A 41 4.30 -8.34 3.30
CA THR A 41 5.05 -9.52 3.76
C THR A 41 6.36 -9.13 4.46
N LYS A 42 6.97 -8.01 4.05
CA LYS A 42 8.27 -7.56 4.56
C LYS A 42 8.14 -6.51 5.66
N ALA A 43 7.13 -5.64 5.57
CA ALA A 43 6.85 -4.57 6.54
C ALA A 43 5.37 -4.60 7.02
N PRO A 44 4.95 -5.68 7.71
CA PRO A 44 3.55 -5.89 8.08
C PRO A 44 3.00 -4.84 9.05
N LYS A 45 3.77 -4.38 10.04
CA LYS A 45 3.29 -3.38 11.01
C LYS A 45 3.15 -2.02 10.34
N ALA A 46 4.11 -1.63 9.50
CA ALA A 46 4.04 -0.38 8.76
C ALA A 46 2.84 -0.36 7.81
N VAL A 47 2.63 -1.43 7.05
CA VAL A 47 1.49 -1.55 6.13
C VAL A 47 0.15 -1.59 6.88
N ALA A 48 0.05 -2.35 7.98
CA ALA A 48 -1.17 -2.35 8.78
C ALA A 48 -1.46 -0.98 9.42
N SER A 49 -0.42 -0.27 9.87
CA SER A 49 -0.53 1.10 10.38
C SER A 49 -1.06 2.04 9.30
N LEU A 50 -0.51 2.00 8.09
CA LEU A 50 -0.97 2.81 6.96
C LEU A 50 -2.46 2.55 6.67
N ILE A 51 -2.86 1.29 6.49
CA ILE A 51 -4.24 0.92 6.14
C ILE A 51 -5.21 1.34 7.24
N THR A 52 -4.93 1.02 8.50
CA THR A 52 -5.86 1.30 9.60
C THR A 52 -6.03 2.79 9.89
N LEU A 53 -5.00 3.60 9.66
CA LEU A 53 -5.07 5.06 9.71
C LEU A 53 -5.83 5.63 8.51
N SER A 54 -5.60 5.12 7.30
CA SER A 54 -6.30 5.54 6.08
C SER A 54 -7.80 5.21 6.13
N GLU A 55 -8.18 4.05 6.66
CA GLU A 55 -9.59 3.64 6.78
C GLU A 55 -10.28 4.23 8.03
N GLY A 56 -9.54 4.88 8.94
CA GLY A 56 -10.08 5.37 10.21
C GLY A 56 -10.51 4.25 11.18
N THR A 57 -10.06 3.01 10.97
CA THR A 57 -10.39 1.87 11.84
C THR A 57 -9.59 1.86 13.13
N ARG A 58 -8.45 2.56 13.16
CA ARG A 58 -7.61 2.79 14.34
C ARG A 58 -7.76 4.22 14.86
N SER A 59 -7.86 4.35 16.18
CA SER A 59 -7.86 5.65 16.84
C SER A 59 -6.45 6.24 16.90
N TRP A 60 -6.36 7.56 16.75
CA TRP A 60 -5.12 8.32 16.76
C TRP A 60 -5.26 9.58 17.62
N PHE A 61 -4.13 10.10 18.10
CA PHE A 61 -4.07 11.29 18.94
C PHE A 61 -3.89 12.55 18.08
N GLU A 62 -4.80 13.51 18.23
CA GLU A 62 -4.68 14.82 17.61
C GLU A 62 -3.85 15.74 18.51
N SER A 63 -2.66 16.07 18.07
CA SER A 63 -1.75 16.93 18.85
C SER A 63 -2.24 18.38 18.94
N ALA A 64 -3.05 18.84 17.99
CA ALA A 64 -3.54 20.21 17.95
C ALA A 64 -4.50 20.55 19.12
N ASP A 65 -5.34 19.60 19.53
CA ASP A 65 -6.36 19.81 20.57
C ASP A 65 -6.32 18.77 21.71
N GLY A 66 -5.43 17.77 21.63
CA GLY A 66 -5.26 16.72 22.62
C GLY A 66 -6.36 15.65 22.60
N SER A 67 -7.19 15.63 21.56
CA SER A 67 -8.29 14.67 21.43
C SER A 67 -7.84 13.33 20.87
N VAL A 68 -8.65 12.29 21.09
CA VAL A 68 -8.52 11.00 20.41
C VAL A 68 -9.56 10.95 19.30
N ARG A 69 -9.11 10.81 18.06
CA ARG A 69 -9.97 10.76 16.87
C ARG A 69 -10.02 9.36 16.28
N ARG A 70 -11.05 9.10 15.49
CA ARG A 70 -11.32 7.81 14.81
C ARG A 70 -11.92 8.07 13.43
N GLU A 71 -11.26 8.96 12.69
CA GLU A 71 -11.57 9.36 11.33
C GLU A 71 -10.33 9.10 10.44
N PRO A 72 -10.47 9.02 9.10
CA PRO A 72 -9.34 8.85 8.20
C PRO A 72 -8.22 9.87 8.45
N PHE A 73 -7.03 9.39 8.79
CA PHE A 73 -5.91 10.24 9.25
C PHE A 73 -5.29 11.10 8.14
N PHE A 74 -5.19 10.56 6.93
CA PHE A 74 -4.46 11.20 5.82
C PHE A 74 -5.32 12.17 4.99
N GLU A 75 -6.62 12.26 5.24
CA GLU A 75 -7.57 12.97 4.35
C GLU A 75 -7.33 14.49 4.28
N THR A 76 -6.82 15.08 5.36
CA THR A 76 -6.62 16.53 5.48
C THR A 76 -5.15 16.96 5.47
N LEU A 77 -4.21 16.01 5.28
CA LEU A 77 -2.78 16.28 5.39
C LEU A 77 -2.19 16.85 4.09
N PRO A 78 -1.57 18.04 4.11
CA PRO A 78 -0.85 18.56 2.97
C PRO A 78 0.56 17.95 2.83
N PHE A 79 1.12 18.05 1.62
CA PHE A 79 2.55 17.86 1.41
C PHE A 79 3.26 19.18 1.70
N ASP A 80 3.96 19.26 2.83
CA ASP A 80 4.60 20.48 3.31
C ASP A 80 5.93 20.78 2.59
N ARG A 81 6.62 19.74 2.11
CA ARG A 81 7.88 19.90 1.39
C ARG A 81 7.89 19.11 0.09
N VAL A 82 8.21 19.81 -1.00
CA VAL A 82 8.41 19.23 -2.33
C VAL A 82 9.73 19.74 -2.88
N VAL A 83 10.72 18.85 -3.01
CA VAL A 83 12.03 19.13 -3.59
C VAL A 83 12.18 18.38 -4.90
N ASN A 84 12.51 19.09 -5.97
CA ASN A 84 12.84 18.50 -7.27
C ASN A 84 14.11 19.15 -7.80
N SER A 85 15.26 18.56 -7.46
CA SER A 85 16.58 19.00 -7.90
C SER A 85 17.34 17.86 -8.60
N SER A 86 18.53 18.14 -9.11
CA SER A 86 19.43 17.14 -9.70
C SER A 86 19.96 16.15 -8.66
N THR A 87 19.96 16.52 -7.39
CA THR A 87 20.60 15.77 -6.30
C THR A 87 19.59 15.16 -5.32
N GLU A 88 18.37 15.70 -5.28
CA GLU A 88 17.33 15.28 -4.33
C GLU A 88 15.95 15.41 -4.99
N LYS A 89 15.15 14.34 -4.89
CA LYS A 89 13.73 14.29 -5.25
C LYS A 89 12.96 13.78 -4.05
N LEU A 90 12.14 14.64 -3.45
CA LEU A 90 11.52 14.36 -2.17
C LEU A 90 10.14 15.00 -2.06
N VAL A 91 9.20 14.26 -1.50
CA VAL A 91 7.87 14.74 -1.13
C VAL A 91 7.62 14.31 0.31
N GLU A 92 7.44 15.26 1.21
CA GLU A 92 7.22 15.00 2.64
C GLU A 92 5.93 15.68 3.11
N MET A 93 5.17 14.95 3.92
CA MET A 93 4.17 15.53 4.83
C MET A 93 4.89 15.97 6.10
N GLY A 94 4.41 17.01 6.79
CA GLY A 94 5.03 17.60 7.99
C GLY A 94 4.99 16.71 9.23
N ALA A 95 5.60 15.52 9.13
CA ALA A 95 5.75 14.52 10.17
C ALA A 95 4.47 14.29 11.00
N PRO A 96 3.36 13.87 10.36
CA PRO A 96 2.11 13.64 11.06
C PRO A 96 2.28 12.51 12.09
N ASP A 97 1.93 12.78 13.36
CA ASP A 97 2.09 11.85 14.48
C ASP A 97 0.73 11.31 14.95
N PRO A 98 0.44 10.00 14.77
CA PRO A 98 -0.80 9.39 15.23
C PRO A 98 -0.82 9.12 16.75
N GLY A 99 0.25 9.48 17.49
CA GLY A 99 0.36 9.32 18.94
C GLY A 99 0.88 7.94 19.37
N TYR A 100 1.51 7.19 18.48
CA TYR A 100 2.16 5.92 18.80
C TYR A 100 3.36 5.64 17.92
N GLN A 101 4.23 4.77 18.41
CA GLN A 101 5.41 4.29 17.70
C GLN A 101 5.42 2.76 17.64
N PHE A 102 6.08 2.21 16.63
CA PHE A 102 6.34 0.78 16.50
C PHE A 102 7.78 0.56 16.03
N GLN A 103 8.28 -0.66 16.19
CA GLN A 103 9.66 -1.01 15.79
C GLN A 103 9.81 -0.97 14.27
N ASP A 104 10.97 -0.50 13.81
CA ASP A 104 11.34 -0.49 12.40
C ASP A 104 11.38 -1.91 11.80
N GLU A 105 10.96 -2.03 10.53
CA GLU A 105 10.90 -3.28 9.78
C GLU A 105 11.83 -3.21 8.57
N PHE A 106 13.08 -3.66 8.73
CA PHE A 106 14.09 -3.66 7.66
C PHE A 106 14.14 -5.00 6.93
N GLY A 107 14.36 -4.95 5.61
CA GLY A 107 14.59 -6.13 4.77
C GLY A 107 15.74 -5.91 3.81
N ALA A 108 16.58 -6.92 3.56
CA ALA A 108 17.74 -6.79 2.67
C ALA A 108 17.37 -6.40 1.23
N SER A 109 16.13 -6.70 0.80
CA SER A 109 15.59 -6.31 -0.51
C SER A 109 14.88 -4.95 -0.52
N LEU A 110 14.75 -4.28 0.63
CA LEU A 110 14.09 -2.98 0.77
C LEU A 110 15.17 -1.91 0.90
N THR A 111 15.71 -1.49 -0.24
CA THR A 111 16.77 -0.48 -0.32
C THR A 111 16.28 0.72 -1.14
N HIS A 112 16.64 1.92 -0.69
CA HIS A 112 16.46 3.12 -1.51
C HIS A 112 17.59 3.18 -2.52
N GLU A 113 17.27 3.05 -3.80
CA GLU A 113 18.22 3.31 -4.86
C GLU A 113 18.40 4.84 -5.01
N PRO A 114 19.64 5.36 -4.97
CA PRO A 114 19.89 6.76 -5.24
C PRO A 114 19.50 7.10 -6.69
N TYR A 115 18.97 8.32 -6.88
CA TYR A 115 18.61 8.85 -8.21
C TYR A 115 19.82 9.18 -9.07
#